data_AF-A0A7L4Q2T2-F1
#
_entry.id   AF-A0A7L4Q2T2-F1
#
_cell.length_a   1.000
_cell.length_b   1.000
_cell.length_c   1.000
_cell.angle_alpha   90.00
_cell.angle_beta   90.00
_cell.angle_gamma   90.00
#
_symmetry.space_group_name_H-M   'P 1'
#
loop_
_entity.id
_entity.type
_entity.pdbx_description
1 polymer ?
#
loop_
_entity_poly.entity_id
_entity_poly.type
_entity_poly.pdbx_seq_one_letter_code
_entity_poly.pdbx_strand_id
1 'polypeptide(L)'
;SSGGGEVVRYLDHVLNYLGVLTVPGLHVALKNDERAIYRSADAAKALGKELVQAIRTRTKFPEQEAFIGDNREFFGRFVTDNREWRPEAYDEWMRRGWIR
;
A
#
# COMPACT_ATOMS: atom_id res chain seq x y z
N SER A 1 -16.28 -17.33 -6.05
CA SER A 1 -15.21 -16.55 -5.39
C SER A 1 -15.20 -16.88 -3.91
N SER A 2 -14.05 -17.10 -3.28
CA SER A 2 -13.90 -17.28 -1.81
C SER A 2 -13.82 -15.96 -1.03
N GLY A 3 -14.02 -14.82 -1.71
CA GLY A 3 -13.86 -13.48 -1.11
C GLY A 3 -12.41 -13.00 -1.00
N GLY A 4 -11.42 -13.88 -1.14
CA GLY A 4 -10.02 -13.49 -0.93
C GLY A 4 -9.46 -12.46 -1.93
N GLY A 5 -10.07 -12.32 -3.12
CA GLY A 5 -9.74 -11.21 -4.02
C GLY A 5 -10.13 -9.85 -3.46
N GLU A 6 -11.25 -9.76 -2.73
CA GLU A 6 -11.67 -8.54 -2.03
C GLU A 6 -10.75 -8.24 -0.85
N VAL A 7 -10.30 -9.28 -0.13
CA VAL A 7 -9.32 -9.15 0.96
C VAL A 7 -8.00 -8.60 0.42
N VAL A 8 -7.47 -9.13 -0.68
CA VAL A 8 -6.23 -8.61 -1.29
C VAL A 8 -6.38 -7.15 -1.70
N ARG A 9 -7.49 -6.80 -2.38
CA ARG A 9 -7.77 -5.40 -2.76
C ARG A 9 -7.87 -4.48 -1.53
N TYR A 10 -8.47 -4.95 -0.44
CA TYR A 10 -8.53 -4.21 0.80
C TYR A 10 -7.13 -3.99 1.40
N LEU A 11 -6.28 -5.03 1.43
CA LEU A 11 -4.92 -4.92 1.93
C LEU A 11 -4.07 -3.96 1.07
N ASP A 12 -4.21 -4.01 -0.26
CA ASP A 12 -3.55 -3.05 -1.16
C ASP A 12 -3.98 -1.62 -0.84
N HIS A 13 -5.29 -1.39 -0.62
CA HIS A 13 -5.82 -0.10 -0.22
C HIS A 13 -5.28 0.38 1.14
N VAL A 14 -5.20 -0.50 2.15
CA VAL A 14 -4.63 -0.16 3.47
C VAL A 14 -3.15 0.24 3.33
N LEU A 15 -2.37 -0.48 2.52
CA LEU A 15 -0.97 -0.12 2.27
C LEU A 15 -0.84 1.25 1.61
N ASN A 16 -1.69 1.55 0.62
CA ASN A 16 -1.76 2.87 0.01
C ASN A 16 -2.13 3.95 1.03
N TYR A 17 -3.10 3.68 1.89
CA TYR A 17 -3.49 4.60 2.96
C TYR A 17 -2.33 4.91 3.91
N LEU A 18 -1.45 3.92 4.16
CA LEU A 18 -0.25 4.04 4.98
C LEU A 18 0.97 4.61 4.22
N GLY A 19 0.82 5.05 2.97
CA GLY A 19 1.88 5.68 2.19
C GLY A 19 2.74 4.73 1.36
N VAL A 20 2.31 3.49 1.16
CA VAL A 20 3.04 2.46 0.42
C VAL A 20 2.44 2.28 -0.98
N LEU A 21 3.29 2.32 -2.01
CA LEU A 21 2.91 1.96 -3.37
C LEU A 21 2.79 0.45 -3.53
N THR A 22 1.75 -0.01 -4.24
CA THR A 22 1.45 -1.43 -4.41
C THR A 22 1.32 -1.80 -5.88
N VAL A 23 1.85 -2.97 -6.26
CA VAL A 23 1.41 -3.68 -7.47
C VAL A 23 0.18 -4.53 -7.12
N PRO A 24 -0.78 -4.74 -8.03
CA PRO A 24 -1.99 -5.52 -7.74
C PRO A 24 -1.67 -6.91 -7.20
N GLY A 25 -2.19 -7.26 -6.01
CA GLY A 25 -1.90 -8.54 -5.38
C GLY A 25 -2.55 -9.75 -6.07
N LEU A 26 -2.11 -10.95 -5.67
CA LEU A 26 -2.63 -12.23 -6.15
C LEU A 26 -3.42 -12.96 -5.06
N HIS A 27 -4.53 -13.60 -5.45
CA HIS A 27 -5.31 -14.48 -4.58
C HIS A 27 -5.59 -15.83 -5.28
N VAL A 28 -5.58 -16.91 -4.50
CA VAL A 28 -5.87 -18.27 -4.96
C VAL A 28 -6.91 -18.93 -4.05
N ALA A 29 -8.04 -19.33 -4.62
CA ALA A 29 -9.09 -20.03 -3.88
C ALA A 29 -8.79 -21.55 -3.82
N LEU A 30 -8.62 -22.09 -2.62
CA LEU A 30 -8.30 -23.51 -2.42
C LEU A 30 -9.51 -24.40 -2.08
N LYS A 31 -10.66 -23.80 -1.71
CA LYS A 31 -11.79 -24.48 -1.04
C LYS A 31 -12.25 -25.79 -1.71
N ASN A 32 -12.28 -25.84 -3.04
CA ASN A 32 -12.72 -27.02 -3.79
C ASN A 32 -11.58 -27.61 -4.65
N ASP A 33 -10.37 -27.07 -4.54
CA ASP A 33 -9.22 -27.48 -5.34
C ASP A 33 -7.91 -27.04 -4.68
N GLU A 34 -7.34 -27.91 -3.86
CA GLU A 34 -6.05 -27.69 -3.20
C GLU A 34 -4.89 -27.56 -4.21
N ARG A 35 -5.04 -28.11 -5.42
CA ARG A 35 -4.02 -28.01 -6.48
C ARG A 35 -4.05 -26.69 -7.22
N ALA A 36 -5.04 -25.82 -6.95
CA ALA A 36 -5.09 -24.47 -7.51
C ALA A 36 -3.84 -23.64 -7.19
N ILE A 37 -3.19 -23.89 -6.06
CA ILE A 37 -1.92 -23.23 -5.69
C ILE A 37 -0.82 -23.51 -6.73
N TYR A 38 -0.66 -24.75 -7.18
CA TYR A 38 0.37 -25.12 -8.15
C TYR A 38 0.11 -24.51 -9.52
N ARG A 39 -1.16 -24.38 -9.91
CA ARG A 39 -1.53 -23.73 -11.19
C ARG A 39 -1.33 -22.21 -11.15
N SER A 40 -1.24 -21.62 -9.96
CA SER A 40 -0.96 -20.19 -9.78
C SER A 40 0.54 -19.84 -9.82
N ALA A 41 1.43 -20.83 -9.90
CA ALA A 41 2.87 -20.62 -9.83
C ALA A 41 3.39 -19.61 -10.88
N ASP A 42 2.89 -19.70 -12.11
CA ASP A 42 3.28 -18.77 -13.18
C ASP A 42 2.75 -17.35 -12.93
N ALA A 43 1.53 -17.22 -12.40
CA ALA A 43 0.96 -15.93 -12.01
C ALA A 43 1.75 -15.29 -10.85
N ALA A 44 2.14 -16.07 -9.84
CA ALA A 44 2.97 -15.59 -8.74
C ALA A 44 4.36 -15.14 -9.23
N LYS A 45 4.97 -15.91 -10.15
CA LYS A 45 6.25 -15.54 -10.77
C LYS A 45 6.14 -14.28 -11.62
N ALA A 46 5.04 -14.10 -12.34
CA ALA A 46 4.77 -12.89 -13.12
C ALA A 46 4.64 -11.67 -12.20
N LEU A 47 3.87 -11.77 -11.12
CA LEU A 47 3.74 -10.71 -10.11
C LEU A 47 5.10 -10.33 -9.50
N GLY A 48 5.93 -11.33 -9.17
CA GLY A 48 7.29 -11.07 -8.67
C GLY A 48 8.16 -10.30 -9.68
N LYS A 49 8.06 -10.61 -10.97
CA LYS A 49 8.77 -9.86 -12.03
C LYS A 49 8.25 -8.43 -12.15
N GLU A 50 6.93 -8.23 -12.08
CA GLU A 50 6.32 -6.91 -12.10
C GLU A 50 6.80 -6.05 -10.93
N LEU A 51 6.82 -6.60 -9.71
CA LEU A 51 7.35 -5.91 -8.53
C LEU A 51 8.81 -5.52 -8.71
N VAL A 52 9.67 -6.45 -9.16
CA VAL A 52 11.08 -6.15 -9.42
C VAL A 52 11.24 -5.05 -10.48
N GLN A 53 10.42 -5.10 -11.54
CA GLN A 53 10.44 -4.08 -12.58
C GLN A 53 10.00 -2.72 -12.03
N ALA A 54 8.91 -2.67 -11.28
CA ALA A 54 8.39 -1.46 -10.66
C ALA A 54 9.44 -0.79 -9.76
N ILE A 55 10.16 -1.57 -8.96
CA ILE A 55 11.27 -1.09 -8.12
C ILE A 55 12.42 -0.55 -8.97
N ARG A 56 12.88 -1.33 -9.97
CA ARG A 56 14.04 -0.97 -10.80
C ARG A 56 13.82 0.29 -11.62
N THR A 57 12.64 0.44 -12.20
CA THR A 57 12.31 1.61 -13.04
C THR A 57 11.74 2.76 -12.24
N ARG A 58 11.53 2.59 -10.93
CA ARG A 58 10.80 3.54 -10.08
C ARG A 58 9.47 3.92 -10.73
N THR A 59 8.72 2.89 -11.13
CA THR A 59 7.45 3.03 -11.83
C THR A 59 6.54 3.99 -11.06
N LYS A 60 5.90 4.86 -11.83
CA LYS A 60 4.95 5.84 -11.31
C LYS A 60 3.56 5.24 -11.28
N PHE A 61 2.87 5.46 -10.17
CA PHE A 61 1.48 5.08 -9.97
C PHE A 61 0.70 6.35 -9.63
N PRO A 62 0.38 7.20 -10.62
CA PRO A 62 -0.09 8.57 -10.37
C PRO A 62 -1.32 8.65 -9.45
N GLU A 63 -2.26 7.71 -9.58
CA GLU A 63 -3.44 7.65 -8.72
C GLU A 63 -3.10 7.31 -7.26
N GLN A 64 -2.19 6.35 -7.05
CA GLN A 64 -1.71 5.99 -5.71
C GLN A 64 -0.87 7.13 -5.11
N GLU A 65 0.01 7.73 -5.91
CA GLU A 65 0.85 8.85 -5.49
C GLU A 65 -0.01 10.07 -5.09
N ALA A 66 -1.09 10.36 -5.84
CA ALA A 66 -2.06 11.40 -5.49
C ALA A 66 -2.80 11.06 -4.19
N PHE A 67 -3.35 9.86 -4.07
CA PHE A 67 -4.05 9.42 -2.86
C PHE A 67 -3.16 9.46 -1.60
N ILE A 68 -1.91 9.00 -1.72
CA ILE A 68 -0.90 9.06 -0.66
C ILE A 68 -0.57 10.52 -0.30
N GLY A 69 -0.46 11.38 -1.32
CA GLY A 69 -0.23 12.83 -1.15
C GLY A 69 -1.34 13.48 -0.34
N ASP A 70 -2.60 13.25 -0.73
CA ASP A 70 -3.79 13.80 -0.06
C ASP A 70 -3.89 13.32 1.40
N ASN A 71 -3.65 12.03 1.64
CA ASN A 71 -3.64 11.47 3.00
C ASN A 71 -2.53 12.07 3.86
N ARG A 72 -1.34 12.29 3.29
CA ARG A 72 -0.23 12.92 3.99
C ARG A 72 -0.51 14.38 4.31
N GLU A 73 -1.16 15.11 3.42
CA GLU A 73 -1.57 16.50 3.67
C GLU A 73 -2.60 16.56 4.80
N PHE A 74 -3.62 15.69 4.77
CA PHE A 74 -4.61 15.59 5.83
C PHE A 74 -3.97 15.24 7.19
N PHE A 75 -3.09 14.24 7.21
CA PHE A 75 -2.30 13.89 8.40
C PHE A 75 -1.48 15.06 8.91
N GLY A 76 -0.87 15.83 8.01
CA GLY A 76 -0.12 17.03 8.33
C GLY A 76 -0.95 18.06 9.08
N ARG A 77 -2.11 18.44 8.52
CA ARG A 77 -3.05 19.37 9.17
C ARG A 77 -3.45 18.86 10.55
N PHE A 78 -3.83 17.58 10.66
CA PHE A 78 -4.22 16.98 11.93
C PHE A 78 -3.12 17.05 13.00
N VAL A 79 -1.88 16.73 12.64
CA VAL A 79 -0.74 16.80 13.58
C VAL A 79 -0.44 18.24 13.97
N THR A 80 -0.47 19.19 13.02
CA THR A 80 -0.25 20.62 13.29
C THR A 80 -1.31 21.22 14.21
N ASP A 81 -2.59 20.91 13.98
CA ASP A 81 -3.71 21.39 14.80
C ASP A 81 -3.61 20.91 16.26
N ASN A 82 -2.93 19.78 16.49
CA ASN A 82 -2.76 19.17 17.81
C ASN A 82 -1.38 19.44 18.43
N ARG A 83 -0.55 20.31 17.85
CA ARG A 83 0.84 20.54 18.29
C ARG A 83 0.96 20.95 19.76
N GLU A 84 0.01 21.72 20.28
CA GLU A 84 0.04 22.19 21.68
C GLU A 84 -0.25 21.06 22.66
N TRP A 85 -1.09 20.10 22.26
CA TRP A 85 -1.46 18.93 23.07
C TRP A 85 -0.48 17.76 22.92
N ARG A 86 0.24 17.71 21.79
CA ARG A 86 1.16 16.62 21.41
C ARG A 86 2.48 17.16 20.83
N PRO A 87 3.23 18.03 21.55
CA PRO A 87 4.40 18.71 20.99
C PRO A 87 5.51 17.75 20.54
N GLU A 88 5.79 16.71 21.32
CA GLU A 88 6.82 15.72 20.97
C GLU A 88 6.49 14.94 19.68
N ALA A 89 5.21 14.61 19.47
CA ALA A 89 4.78 13.94 18.26
C ALA A 89 4.89 14.87 17.05
N TYR A 90 4.49 16.14 17.19
CA TYR A 90 4.67 17.15 16.15
C TYR A 90 6.14 17.29 15.76
N ASP A 91 7.04 17.45 16.74
CA ASP A 91 8.48 17.58 16.51
C ASP A 91 9.08 16.33 15.84
N GLU A 92 8.62 15.14 16.23
CA GLU A 92 9.00 13.88 15.58
C GLU A 92 8.62 13.87 14.10
N TRP A 93 7.38 14.25 13.77
CA TRP A 93 6.88 14.23 12.40
C TRP A 93 7.55 15.31 11.54
N MET A 94 7.83 16.50 12.08
CA MET A 94 8.65 17.53 11.43
C MET A 94 10.06 17.00 11.14
N ARG A 95 10.71 16.36 12.13
CA ARG A 95 12.09 15.84 11.98
C ARG A 95 12.17 14.72 10.95
N ARG A 96 11.14 13.89 10.83
CA ARG A 96 11.03 12.86 9.77
C ARG A 96 10.69 13.46 8.40
N GLY A 97 10.39 14.76 8.32
CA GLY A 97 9.96 15.45 7.11
C GLY A 97 8.57 15.02 6.62
N TRP A 98 7.77 14.38 7.48
CA TRP A 98 6.44 13.88 7.14
C TRP A 98 5.44 15.01 6.99
N ILE A 99 5.61 16.04 7.80
CA ILE A 99 4.86 17.29 7.77
C ILE A 99 5.85 18.43 7.46
N ARG A 100 5.37 19.50 6.81
CA ARG A 100 6.19 20.62 6.33
C ARG A 100 5.84 21.89 7.06
#